data_AF-A0A5B9VYP5-F1
#
_entry.id   AF-A0A5B9VYP5-F1
#
_cell.length_a   1.000
_cell.length_b   1.000
_cell.length_c   1.000
_cell.angle_alpha   90.00
_cell.angle_beta   90.00
_cell.angle_gamma   90.00
#
_symmetry.space_group_name_H-M   'P 1'
#
loop_
_entity.id
_entity.type
_entity.pdbx_description
1 polymer ?
#
loop_
_entity_poly.entity_id
_entity_poly.type
_entity_poly.pdbx_seq_one_letter_code
_entity_poly.pdbx_strand_id
1 'polypeptide(L)'
;MGMLDLMKRGRDAWRDLAGKVVVIYEREGKGCVLSDVKVVDLGFNCFLVGRMQDLDPSDGRYSGVTAWVAASSIERMLCFGDIDAARRSFADATKETAPKSPTAS
;
A
#
# COMPACT_ATOMS: atom_id res chain seq x y z
N MET A 1 9.05 4.84 -12.95
CA MET A 1 8.61 4.40 -11.61
C MET A 1 9.63 4.88 -10.60
N GLY A 2 9.28 5.84 -9.74
CA GLY A 2 10.17 6.33 -8.69
C GLY A 2 9.98 5.49 -7.42
N MET A 3 10.98 4.69 -7.06
CA MET A 3 11.01 3.97 -5.79
C MET A 3 11.31 4.97 -4.68
N LEU A 4 10.30 5.37 -3.90
CA LEU A 4 10.54 6.21 -2.73
C LEU A 4 11.11 5.34 -1.61
N ASP A 5 12.40 5.51 -1.34
CA ASP A 5 13.06 4.98 -0.14
C ASP A 5 12.64 5.84 1.05
N LEU A 6 11.47 5.54 1.62
CA LEU A 6 10.83 6.33 2.68
C LEU A 6 11.63 6.36 3.97
N MET A 7 12.51 5.38 4.20
CA MET A 7 13.34 5.34 5.41
C MET A 7 14.50 6.35 5.37
N LYS A 8 14.95 6.78 4.18
CA LYS A 8 16.08 7.74 4.04
C LYS A 8 15.67 9.21 3.90
N ARG A 9 14.45 9.51 3.48
CA ARG A 9 14.02 10.89 3.15
C ARG A 9 13.32 11.65 4.28
N GLY A 10 13.13 11.02 5.44
CA GLY A 10 12.52 11.68 6.59
C GLY A 10 11.07 12.13 6.34
N ARG A 11 10.52 12.91 7.26
CA ARG A 11 9.11 13.33 7.33
C ARG A 11 8.58 13.98 6.03
N ASP A 12 9.46 14.59 5.23
CA ASP A 12 9.11 15.24 3.96
C ASP A 12 8.72 14.27 2.84
N ALA A 13 9.16 13.00 2.89
CA ALA A 13 8.72 11.99 1.92
C ALA A 13 7.22 11.70 1.99
N TRP A 14 6.61 11.98 3.15
CA TRP A 14 5.20 11.70 3.42
C TRP A 14 4.26 12.85 3.04
N ARG A 15 4.80 14.04 2.72
CA ARG A 15 3.98 15.23 2.38
C ARG A 15 3.35 15.14 0.99
N ASP A 16 3.84 14.27 0.13
CA ASP A 16 3.36 14.10 -1.25
C ASP A 16 2.48 12.85 -1.40
N LEU A 17 1.59 12.61 -0.42
CA LEU A 17 0.58 11.54 -0.45
C LEU A 17 -0.84 12.07 -0.78
N ALA A 18 -1.01 13.38 -0.81
CA ALA A 18 -2.29 14.01 -1.10
C ALA A 18 -2.77 13.64 -2.52
N GLY A 19 -3.98 13.09 -2.62
CA GLY A 19 -4.57 12.67 -3.90
C GLY A 19 -3.94 11.41 -4.50
N LYS A 20 -3.06 10.71 -3.77
CA LYS A 20 -2.46 9.44 -4.21
C LYS A 20 -3.13 8.24 -3.55
N VAL A 21 -3.11 7.13 -4.26
CA VAL A 21 -3.44 5.81 -3.74
C VAL A 21 -2.15 5.15 -3.29
N VAL A 22 -2.14 4.62 -2.08
CA VAL A 22 -0.96 4.07 -1.44
C VAL A 22 -1.17 2.59 -1.20
N VAL A 23 -0.30 1.75 -1.76
CA VAL A 23 -0.24 0.32 -1.46
C VAL A 23 0.83 0.10 -0.41
N ILE A 24 0.43 -0.50 0.71
CA ILE A 24 1.28 -0.76 1.87
C ILE A 24 1.49 -2.26 2.00
N TYR A 25 2.73 -2.68 2.16
CA TYR A 25 3.12 -4.03 2.54
C TYR A 25 3.70 -4.00 3.95
N GLU A 26 3.07 -4.71 4.88
CA GLU A 26 3.53 -4.88 6.25
C GLU A 26 4.39 -6.14 6.37
N ARG A 27 5.30 -6.16 7.36
CA ARG A 27 6.24 -7.27 7.59
C ARG A 27 5.58 -8.64 7.82
N GLU A 28 4.33 -8.66 8.26
CA GLU A 28 3.58 -9.90 8.50
C GLU A 28 2.95 -10.49 7.22
N GLY A 29 3.30 -9.98 6.03
CA GLY A 29 2.69 -10.41 4.77
C GLY A 29 1.26 -9.91 4.57
N LYS A 30 0.79 -9.02 5.44
CA LYS A 30 -0.47 -8.29 5.28
C LYS A 30 -0.22 -7.07 4.41
N GLY A 31 -1.07 -6.84 3.43
CA GLY A 31 -1.04 -5.66 2.60
C GLY A 31 -2.37 -4.94 2.65
N CYS A 32 -2.35 -3.62 2.58
CA CYS A 32 -3.55 -2.82 2.44
C CYS A 32 -3.36 -1.71 1.42
N VAL A 33 -4.47 -1.24 0.85
CA VAL A 33 -4.46 -0.11 -0.07
C VAL A 33 -5.27 1.01 0.55
N LEU A 34 -4.67 2.19 0.64
CA LEU A 34 -5.28 3.37 1.22
C LEU A 34 -5.41 4.46 0.18
N SER A 35 -6.52 5.18 0.26
CA SER A 35 -6.81 6.42 -0.45
C SER A 35 -7.02 7.56 0.55
N ASP A 36 -6.96 8.81 0.09
CA ASP A 36 -7.12 10.00 0.93
C ASP A 36 -6.17 10.01 2.14
N VAL A 37 -4.94 9.51 1.94
CA VAL A 37 -3.99 9.24 3.02
C VAL A 37 -3.53 10.54 3.66
N LYS A 38 -3.59 10.56 4.99
CA LYS A 38 -3.06 11.60 5.85
C LYS A 38 -2.05 11.01 6.81
N VAL A 39 -1.07 11.83 7.18
CA VAL A 39 -0.06 11.47 8.16
C VAL A 39 -0.48 12.10 9.48
N VAL A 40 -0.59 11.28 10.53
CA VAL A 40 -0.98 11.71 11.87
C VAL A 40 0.11 11.30 12.85
N ASP A 41 0.71 12.29 13.50
CA ASP A 41 1.66 12.07 14.59
C ASP A 41 0.88 11.94 15.91
N LEU A 42 1.09 10.84 16.64
CA LEU A 42 0.54 10.59 17.98
C LEU A 42 1.68 10.23 18.94
N GLY A 43 2.11 11.22 19.72
CA GLY A 43 3.25 11.09 20.62
C GLY A 43 4.54 10.86 19.84
N PHE A 44 5.20 9.73 20.10
CA PHE A 44 6.43 9.32 19.38
C PHE A 44 6.16 8.45 18.15
N ASN A 45 4.89 8.15 17.86
CA ASN A 45 4.50 7.31 16.74
C ASN A 45 3.90 8.13 15.61
N CYS A 46 4.15 7.70 14.37
CA CYS A 46 3.56 8.25 13.16
C CYS A 46 2.64 7.21 12.53
N PHE A 47 1.44 7.63 12.13
CA PHE A 47 0.43 6.79 11.51
C PHE A 47 0.02 7.33 10.15
N LEU A 48 -0.18 6.41 9.20
CA LEU A 48 -0.94 6.68 7.99
C LEU A 48 -2.41 6.37 8.26
N VAL A 49 -3.25 7.37 8.04
CA VAL A 49 -4.69 7.26 8.17
C VAL A 49 -5.30 7.49 6.81
N GLY A 50 -6.04 6.51 6.30
CA GLY A 50 -6.66 6.60 4.98
C GLY A 50 -7.87 5.70 4.87
N ARG A 51 -8.61 5.83 3.76
CA ARG A 51 -9.72 4.94 3.43
C ARG A 51 -9.20 3.71 2.71
N MET A 52 -9.49 2.54 3.26
CA MET A 52 -9.21 1.26 2.62
C MET A 52 -9.90 1.17 1.28
N GLN A 53 -9.15 0.71 0.30
CA GLN A 53 -9.63 0.39 -1.04
C GLN A 53 -9.41 -1.10 -1.26
N ASP A 54 -10.44 -1.79 -1.70
CA ASP A 54 -10.30 -3.19 -2.07
C ASP A 54 -9.60 -3.28 -3.44
N LEU A 55 -8.52 -4.05 -3.48
CA LEU A 55 -7.85 -4.43 -4.72
C LEU A 55 -8.70 -5.39 -5.53
N ASP A 56 -9.39 -6.30 -4.85
CA ASP A 56 -10.38 -7.19 -5.45
C ASP A 56 -11.78 -6.59 -5.28
N PRO A 57 -12.44 -6.13 -6.36
CA PRO A 57 -13.80 -5.61 -6.28
C PRO A 57 -14.84 -6.64 -5.80
N SER A 58 -14.49 -7.92 -5.74
CA SER A 58 -15.38 -9.02 -5.33
C SER A 58 -15.35 -9.30 -3.83
N ASP A 59 -14.28 -8.92 -3.12
CA ASP A 59 -14.15 -9.16 -1.67
C ASP A 59 -14.93 -8.10 -0.88
N GLY A 60 -14.84 -6.81 -1.29
CA GLY A 60 -15.72 -5.71 -0.86
C GLY A 60 -15.84 -5.43 0.65
N ARG A 61 -15.15 -6.23 1.47
CA ARG A 61 -15.45 -6.38 2.89
C ARG A 61 -14.89 -5.25 3.73
N TYR A 62 -13.89 -4.53 3.19
CA TYR A 62 -13.17 -3.48 3.90
C TYR A 62 -13.10 -2.17 3.11
N SER A 63 -13.61 -2.10 1.88
CA SER A 63 -13.69 -0.87 1.10
C SER A 63 -14.42 0.24 1.86
N GLY A 64 -13.80 1.41 1.91
CA GLY A 64 -14.33 2.62 2.54
C GLY A 64 -14.09 2.73 4.05
N VAL A 65 -13.59 1.68 4.71
CA VAL A 65 -13.25 1.73 6.15
C VAL A 65 -12.01 2.59 6.36
N THR A 66 -12.00 3.40 7.42
CA THR A 66 -10.80 4.17 7.79
C THR A 66 -9.81 3.23 8.48
N ALA A 67 -8.64 3.03 7.88
CA ALA A 67 -7.56 2.26 8.45
C ALA A 67 -6.47 3.18 9.01
N TRP A 68 -5.86 2.70 10.09
CA TRP A 68 -4.74 3.32 10.76
C TRP A 68 -3.55 2.37 10.68
N VAL A 69 -2.50 2.77 9.99
CA VAL A 69 -1.30 1.96 9.80
C VAL A 69 -0.13 2.66 10.45
N ALA A 70 0.56 1.99 11.37
CA ALA A 70 1.75 2.55 12.00
C ALA A 70 2.89 2.61 10.98
N ALA A 71 3.55 3.75 10.82
CA ALA A 71 4.66 3.89 9.87
C ALA A 71 5.82 2.90 10.17
N SER A 72 5.96 2.47 11.42
CA SER A 72 6.95 1.48 11.85
C SER A 72 6.63 0.03 11.42
N SER A 73 5.37 -0.31 11.09
CA SER A 73 5.01 -1.65 10.61
C SER A 73 5.20 -1.81 9.10
N ILE A 74 5.38 -0.69 8.39
CA ILE A 74 5.49 -0.65 6.94
C ILE A 74 6.88 -1.12 6.52
N GLU A 75 6.89 -2.23 5.77
CA GLU A 75 8.12 -2.72 5.14
C GLU A 75 8.35 -2.02 3.81
N ARG A 76 7.27 -1.86 3.02
CA ARG A 76 7.33 -1.28 1.69
C ARG A 76 6.04 -0.51 1.40
N MET A 77 6.19 0.62 0.70
CA MET A 77 5.07 1.45 0.28
C MET A 77 5.23 1.87 -1.18
N LEU A 78 4.15 1.78 -1.95
CA LEU A 78 4.07 2.22 -3.34
C LEU A 78 2.97 3.27 -3.46
N CYS A 79 3.23 4.33 -4.24
CA CYS A 79 2.29 5.43 -4.44
C CYS A 79 1.87 5.50 -5.90
N PHE A 80 0.58 5.62 -6.14
CA PHE A 80 -0.06 5.68 -7.45
C PHE A 80 -0.95 6.92 -7.55
N GLY A 81 -1.15 7.42 -8.77
CA GLY A 81 -2.07 8.55 -8.99
C GLY A 81 -3.55 8.17 -8.85
N ASP A 82 -3.86 6.88 -9.01
CA ASP A 82 -5.22 6.35 -9.04
C ASP A 82 -5.25 4.86 -8.67
N ILE A 83 -6.47 4.36 -8.39
CA ILE A 83 -6.69 2.98 -7.94
C ILE A 83 -6.47 1.96 -9.06
N ASP A 84 -6.69 2.33 -10.32
CA ASP A 84 -6.50 1.43 -11.47
C ASP A 84 -5.01 1.14 -11.70
N ALA A 85 -4.15 2.15 -11.55
CA ALA A 85 -2.70 1.98 -11.59
C ALA A 85 -2.20 1.07 -10.45
N ALA A 86 -2.74 1.23 -9.24
CA ALA A 86 -2.43 0.36 -8.10
C ALA A 86 -2.86 -1.10 -8.36
N ARG A 87 -4.07 -1.30 -8.90
CA ARG A 87 -4.60 -2.63 -9.27
C ARG A 87 -3.76 -3.32 -10.33
N ARG A 88 -3.32 -2.60 -11.37
CA ARG A 88 -2.43 -3.16 -12.40
C ARG A 88 -1.10 -3.61 -11.81
N SER A 89 -0.48 -2.77 -10.97
CA SER A 89 0.77 -3.14 -10.30
C SER A 89 0.61 -4.38 -9.41
N PHE A 90 -0.55 -4.55 -8.76
CA PHE A 90 -0.82 -5.72 -7.93
C PHE A 90 -1.08 -6.98 -8.77
N ALA A 91 -1.81 -6.84 -9.89
CA ALA A 91 -2.06 -7.91 -10.85
C ALA A 91 -0.77 -8.41 -11.53
N ASP A 92 0.18 -7.53 -11.81
CA ASP A 92 1.50 -7.91 -12.34
C ASP A 92 2.35 -8.63 -11.27
N ALA A 93 2.35 -8.15 -10.02
CA ALA A 93 3.07 -8.80 -8.91
C ALA A 93 2.53 -10.21 -8.58
N THR A 94 1.22 -10.42 -8.73
CA THR A 94 0.58 -11.74 -8.54
C THR A 94 0.77 -12.67 -9.74
N LYS A 95 0.98 -12.15 -10.95
CA LYS A 95 1.37 -12.97 -12.12
C LYS A 95 2.82 -13.47 -12.05
N GLU A 96 3.73 -12.70 -11.46
CA GLU A 96 5.13 -13.10 -11.31
C GLU A 96 5.33 -14.19 -10.22
N THR A 97 4.33 -14.41 -9.37
CA THR A 97 4.33 -15.43 -8.32
C THR A 97 3.45 -16.65 -8.63
N ALA A 98 2.91 -16.77 -9.84
CA ALA A 98 2.34 -18.04 -10.27
C ALA A 98 3.46 -19.10 -10.32
N PRO A 99 3.45 -20.14 -9.46
CA PRO A 99 4.44 -21.19 -9.57
C PRO A 99 4.27 -21.80 -10.95
N LYS A 100 5.34 -21.82 -11.75
CA LYS A 100 5.41 -22.71 -12.90
C LYS A 100 5.11 -24.11 -12.36
N SER A 101 3.91 -24.62 -12.62
CA SER A 101 3.58 -26.01 -12.33
C SER A 101 4.71 -26.85 -12.92
N PRO A 102 5.35 -27.75 -12.16
CA PRO A 102 6.33 -28.63 -12.75
C PRO A 102 5.61 -29.45 -13.82
N THR A 103 6.00 -29.25 -15.08
CA THR A 103 5.61 -30.12 -16.18
C THR A 103 6.14 -31.50 -15.82
N ALA A 104 5.23 -32.39 -15.41
CA ALA A 104 5.51 -33.81 -15.37
C ALA A 104 5.78 -34.27 -16.81
N SER A 105 6.95 -34.85 -17.03
CA SER A 105 7.31 -35.62 -18.23
C SER A 105 7.77 -37.00 -17.79
#